data_AF-A0A849DRX2-F1
#
_entry.id   AF-A0A849DRX2-F1
#
_cell.length_a   1.000
_cell.length_b   1.000
_cell.length_c   1.000
_cell.angle_alpha   90.00
_cell.angle_beta   90.00
_cell.angle_gamma   90.00
#
_symmetry.space_group_name_H-M   'P 1'
#
loop_
_entity.id
_entity.type
_entity.pdbx_description
1 polymer ?
#
loop_
_entity_poly.entity_id
_entity_poly.type
_entity_poly.pdbx_seq_one_letter_code
_entity_poly.pdbx_strand_id
1 'polypeptide(L)'
;MLLTIGLFLGAAGCGTSGADAYADKLQQAGFDSVEVDRDVERSGTAKKKRKKLVAYDFDWEVSTDNDPATCTVELEHPALSSGGLQGDHWHIDEVNGEDVSGWGTQSPDADTVRRLLREHGYDC
;
A
#
# COMPACT_ATOMS: atom_id res chain seq x y z
N MET A 1 8.65 -22.32 42.65
CA MET A 1 8.32 -23.10 41.44
C MET A 1 8.50 -22.19 40.25
N LEU A 2 9.34 -22.62 39.30
CA LEU A 2 9.64 -21.93 38.04
C LEU A 2 8.40 -21.84 37.16
N LEU A 3 8.26 -20.75 36.42
CA LEU A 3 7.82 -20.84 35.02
C LEU A 3 8.53 -19.75 34.19
N THR A 4 9.72 -20.11 33.74
CA THR A 4 10.47 -19.39 32.71
C THR A 4 9.74 -19.63 31.40
N ILE A 5 8.93 -18.66 30.94
CA ILE A 5 8.43 -18.67 29.56
C ILE A 5 9.54 -18.07 28.72
N GLY A 6 10.38 -18.96 28.17
CA GLY A 6 11.32 -18.63 27.12
C GLY A 6 10.53 -18.21 25.89
N LEU A 7 10.53 -16.91 25.60
CA LEU A 7 10.01 -16.37 24.35
C LEU A 7 10.85 -16.97 23.21
N PHE A 8 10.20 -17.75 22.35
CA PHE A 8 10.83 -18.34 21.18
C PHE A 8 11.42 -17.25 20.29
N LEU A 9 12.72 -17.38 20.02
CA LEU A 9 13.43 -16.69 18.97
C LEU A 9 12.81 -17.03 17.61
N GLY A 10 11.90 -16.19 17.14
CA GLY A 10 11.48 -16.14 15.75
C GLY A 10 12.50 -15.36 14.91
N ALA A 11 13.74 -15.83 14.82
CA ALA A 11 14.67 -15.36 13.79
C ALA A 11 14.30 -16.04 12.46
N ALA A 12 13.19 -15.61 11.86
CA ALA A 12 12.90 -15.89 10.46
C ALA A 12 13.79 -14.98 9.60
N GLY A 13 14.36 -15.54 8.52
CA GLY A 13 15.40 -14.92 7.73
C GLY A 13 15.14 -13.46 7.37
N CYS A 14 16.16 -12.63 7.60
CA CYS A 14 16.21 -11.19 7.31
C CYS A 14 16.25 -10.96 5.79
N GLY A 15 15.09 -11.10 5.15
CA GLY A 15 14.79 -10.50 3.86
C GLY A 15 13.53 -9.68 4.08
N THR A 16 13.64 -8.35 4.03
CA THR A 16 12.47 -7.46 4.03
C THR A 16 11.52 -7.91 2.94
N SER A 17 10.28 -8.20 3.31
CA SER A 17 9.27 -8.57 2.31
C SER A 17 8.97 -7.36 1.42
N GLY A 18 8.36 -7.58 0.24
CA GLY A 18 7.92 -6.46 -0.60
C GLY A 18 6.98 -5.50 0.14
N ALA A 19 6.15 -6.02 1.05
CA ALA A 19 5.27 -5.21 1.90
C ALA A 19 6.08 -4.32 2.86
N ASP A 20 7.06 -4.88 3.57
CA ASP A 20 7.92 -4.10 4.48
C ASP A 20 8.69 -3.02 3.72
N ALA A 21 9.22 -3.38 2.54
CA ALA A 21 9.94 -2.44 1.69
C ALA A 21 9.04 -1.30 1.17
N TYR A 22 7.77 -1.58 0.89
CA TYR A 22 6.82 -0.56 0.49
C TYR A 22 6.40 0.32 1.68
N ALA A 23 6.15 -0.29 2.84
CA ALA A 23 5.88 0.41 4.08
C ALA A 23 7.00 1.41 4.42
N ASP A 24 8.26 0.99 4.30
CA ASP A 24 9.42 1.85 4.51
C ASP A 24 9.47 3.04 3.53
N LYS A 25 9.07 2.84 2.27
CA LYS A 25 8.99 3.90 1.26
C LYS A 25 7.90 4.91 1.60
N LEU A 26 6.72 4.45 1.99
CA LEU A 26 5.61 5.31 2.38
C LEU A 26 5.97 6.13 3.63
N GLN A 27 6.59 5.53 4.63
CA GLN A 27 7.08 6.27 5.80
C GLN A 27 8.10 7.35 5.43
N GLN A 28 9.03 7.05 4.51
CA GLN A 28 9.98 8.04 4.01
C GLN A 28 9.32 9.18 3.22
N ALA A 29 8.21 8.89 2.54
CA ALA A 29 7.40 9.86 1.79
C ALA A 29 6.41 10.65 2.67
N GLY A 30 6.42 10.44 3.99
CA GLY A 30 5.62 11.20 4.95
C GLY A 30 4.24 10.61 5.26
N PHE A 31 4.00 9.33 4.94
CA PHE A 31 2.81 8.60 5.37
C PHE A 31 3.07 7.91 6.72
N ASP A 32 2.17 8.09 7.68
CA ASP A 32 2.31 7.54 9.03
C ASP A 32 1.75 6.11 9.13
N SER A 33 2.27 5.31 10.08
CA SER A 33 1.77 3.97 10.48
C SER A 33 1.05 3.18 9.38
N VAL A 34 1.81 2.80 8.36
CA VAL A 34 1.27 2.19 7.14
C VAL A 34 1.08 0.67 7.29
N GLU A 35 -0.14 0.21 7.04
CA GLU A 35 -0.45 -1.21 6.82
C GLU A 35 -0.51 -1.45 5.31
N VAL A 36 0.25 -2.43 4.82
CA VAL A 36 0.37 -2.70 3.39
C VAL A 36 -0.24 -4.06 3.08
N ASP A 37 -1.27 -4.06 2.23
CA ASP A 37 -1.96 -5.24 1.77
C ASP A 37 -1.35 -5.81 0.49
N ARG A 38 -1.74 -7.06 0.17
CA ARG A 38 -1.24 -7.79 -1.00
C ARG A 38 -2.37 -8.02 -1.98
N ASP A 39 -2.34 -7.36 -3.13
CA ASP A 39 -3.26 -7.73 -4.20
C ASP A 39 -2.82 -9.02 -4.91
N VAL A 40 -3.73 -10.00 -4.90
CA VAL A 40 -3.52 -11.33 -5.46
C VAL A 40 -4.62 -11.67 -6.44
N GLU A 41 -4.31 -11.50 -7.72
CA GLU A 41 -5.12 -12.02 -8.81
C GLU A 41 -5.23 -13.56 -8.75
N ARG A 42 -6.45 -14.04 -8.98
CA ARG A 42 -6.75 -15.46 -9.10
C ARG A 42 -7.17 -15.77 -10.53
N SER A 43 -6.33 -16.51 -11.24
CA SER A 43 -6.61 -16.92 -12.62
C SER A 43 -6.72 -18.44 -12.77
N GLY A 44 -7.43 -18.88 -13.80
CA GLY A 44 -7.58 -20.29 -14.15
C GLY A 44 -8.95 -20.90 -13.84
N THR A 45 -9.14 -22.15 -14.26
CA THR A 45 -10.40 -22.89 -14.05
C THR A 45 -10.50 -23.42 -12.63
N ALA A 46 -11.71 -23.76 -12.16
CA ALA A 46 -11.99 -24.21 -10.80
C ALA A 46 -11.06 -25.35 -10.28
N LYS A 47 -10.51 -26.18 -11.17
CA LYS A 47 -9.59 -27.28 -10.85
C LYS A 47 -8.10 -26.88 -10.84
N LYS A 48 -7.73 -25.70 -11.35
CA LYS A 48 -6.35 -25.18 -11.46
C LYS A 48 -6.31 -23.67 -11.19
N LYS A 49 -6.76 -23.25 -10.01
CA LYS A 49 -6.61 -21.85 -9.60
C LYS A 49 -5.14 -21.56 -9.34
N ARG A 50 -4.59 -20.59 -10.06
CA ARG A 50 -3.27 -20.01 -9.80
C ARG A 50 -3.47 -18.67 -9.10
N LYS A 51 -2.67 -18.41 -8.08
CA LYS A 51 -2.58 -17.12 -7.41
C LYS A 51 -1.34 -16.42 -7.95
N LYS A 52 -1.47 -15.15 -8.30
CA LYS A 52 -0.37 -14.30 -8.72
C LYS A 52 -0.44 -13.02 -7.90
N LEU A 53 0.62 -12.70 -7.18
CA LEU A 53 0.77 -11.37 -6.60
C LEU A 53 0.98 -10.38 -7.74
N VAL A 54 0.23 -9.29 -7.74
CA VAL A 54 0.31 -8.27 -8.79
C VAL A 54 0.73 -6.91 -8.24
N ALA A 55 0.32 -6.59 -7.01
CA ALA A 55 0.67 -5.35 -6.35
C ALA A 55 0.71 -5.47 -4.83
N TYR A 56 1.09 -4.36 -4.21
CA TYR A 56 0.94 -4.07 -2.80
C TYR A 56 0.19 -2.75 -2.66
N ASP A 57 -0.79 -2.70 -1.78
CA ASP A 57 -1.73 -1.59 -1.67
C ASP A 57 -1.65 -0.98 -0.28
N PHE A 58 -1.92 0.31 -0.20
CA PHE A 58 -2.01 1.04 1.05
C PHE A 58 -3.22 1.97 1.01
N ASP A 59 -4.20 1.67 1.85
CA ASP A 59 -5.37 2.52 2.07
C ASP A 59 -5.06 3.62 3.07
N TRP A 60 -5.19 4.86 2.62
CA TRP A 60 -4.95 6.04 3.43
C TRP A 60 -6.20 6.87 3.62
N GLU A 61 -6.64 7.01 4.87
CA GLU A 61 -7.66 8.00 5.23
C GLU A 61 -7.03 9.39 5.35
N VAL A 62 -7.48 10.30 4.49
CA VAL A 62 -6.96 11.66 4.41
C VAL A 62 -8.10 12.66 4.50
N SER A 63 -7.86 13.72 5.27
CA SER A 63 -8.62 14.95 5.20
C SER A 63 -7.74 16.05 4.57
N THR A 64 -8.29 16.80 3.63
CA THR A 64 -7.81 18.10 3.19
C THR A 64 -8.60 19.13 4.00
N ASP A 65 -7.92 20.05 4.66
CA ASP A 65 -8.31 20.77 5.89
C ASP A 65 -9.64 21.60 5.90
N ASN A 66 -10.55 21.40 4.94
CA ASN A 66 -11.80 22.12 4.73
C ASN A 66 -13.08 21.35 5.10
N ASP A 67 -13.07 20.00 5.18
CA ASP A 67 -14.27 19.18 5.49
C ASP A 67 -13.99 18.17 6.62
N PRO A 68 -14.91 17.91 7.57
CA PRO A 68 -14.81 16.76 8.48
C PRO A 68 -14.86 15.39 7.79
N ALA A 69 -15.25 15.33 6.52
CA ALA A 69 -15.19 14.13 5.70
C ALA A 69 -13.75 13.70 5.45
N THR A 70 -13.54 12.40 5.30
CA THR A 70 -12.26 11.81 4.90
C THR A 70 -12.42 11.16 3.54
N CYS A 71 -11.40 11.25 2.69
CA CYS A 71 -11.28 10.39 1.53
C CYS A 71 -10.46 9.15 1.91
N THR A 72 -10.78 8.02 1.31
CA THR A 72 -9.88 6.86 1.26
C THR A 72 -9.11 6.95 -0.04
N VAL A 73 -7.78 6.97 0.06
CA VAL A 73 -6.88 6.97 -1.10
C VAL A 73 -6.12 5.65 -1.10
N GLU A 74 -6.25 4.88 -2.16
CA GLU A 74 -5.47 3.66 -2.35
C GLU A 74 -4.18 3.98 -3.12
N LEU A 75 -3.04 3.67 -2.52
CA LEU A 75 -1.73 3.77 -3.18
C LEU A 75 -1.23 2.38 -3.58
N GLU A 76 -1.04 2.15 -4.88
CA GLU A 76 -0.58 0.87 -5.42
C GLU A 76 0.91 0.91 -5.79
N HIS A 77 1.67 -0.07 -5.30
CA HIS A 77 3.01 -0.41 -5.80
C HIS A 77 2.99 -1.76 -6.54
N PRO A 78 3.28 -1.78 -7.85
CA PRO A 78 3.36 -3.01 -8.62
C PRO A 78 4.34 -4.01 -8.01
N ALA A 79 4.02 -5.30 -8.09
CA ALA A 79 4.78 -6.39 -7.51
C ALA A 79 5.19 -7.46 -8.53
N LEU A 80 6.38 -8.00 -8.34
CA LEU A 80 6.85 -9.19 -9.03
C LEU A 80 6.13 -10.42 -8.49
N SER A 81 5.92 -11.42 -9.35
CA SER A 81 5.33 -12.70 -8.93
C SER A 81 6.15 -13.44 -7.85
N SER A 82 7.43 -13.06 -7.67
CA SER A 82 8.31 -13.56 -6.60
C SER A 82 8.07 -12.91 -5.23
N GLY A 83 7.22 -11.89 -5.12
CA GLY A 83 6.98 -11.15 -3.87
C GLY A 83 7.87 -9.93 -3.64
N GLY A 84 8.64 -9.51 -4.65
CA GLY A 84 9.42 -8.26 -4.60
C GLY A 84 8.65 -7.11 -5.24
N LEU A 85 9.07 -5.87 -4.95
CA LEU A 85 8.56 -4.70 -5.65
C LEU A 85 9.00 -4.70 -7.12
N GLN A 86 8.09 -4.32 -8.01
CA GLN A 86 8.37 -4.15 -9.43
C GLN A 86 8.62 -2.67 -9.72
N GLY A 87 9.88 -2.33 -10.02
CA GLY A 87 10.30 -0.95 -10.23
C GLY A 87 10.52 -0.22 -8.91
N ASP A 88 10.62 1.11 -9.00
CA ASP A 88 10.94 1.96 -7.86
C ASP A 88 9.83 2.99 -7.53
N HIS A 89 8.67 2.86 -8.17
CA HIS A 89 7.57 3.82 -8.02
C HIS A 89 6.27 3.16 -7.55
N TRP A 90 5.46 3.95 -6.88
CA TRP A 90 4.04 3.69 -6.59
C TRP A 90 3.21 4.85 -7.15
N HIS A 91 1.90 4.68 -7.16
CA HIS A 91 0.95 5.68 -7.68
C HIS A 91 -0.36 5.65 -6.91
N ILE A 92 -1.24 6.61 -7.21
CA ILE A 92 -2.60 6.62 -6.68
C ILE A 92 -3.44 5.79 -7.64
N ASP A 93 -4.07 4.73 -7.14
CA ASP A 93 -4.92 3.83 -7.94
C ASP A 93 -6.39 4.19 -7.80
N GLU A 94 -6.87 4.38 -6.57
CA GLU A 94 -8.26 4.71 -6.28
C GLU A 94 -8.41 5.91 -5.34
N VAL A 95 -9.52 6.64 -5.49
CA VAL A 95 -10.02 7.60 -4.50
C VAL A 95 -11.48 7.28 -4.21
N ASN A 96 -11.81 6.97 -2.95
CA ASN A 96 -13.13 6.54 -2.48
C ASN A 96 -13.69 5.31 -3.23
N GLY A 97 -12.82 4.39 -3.62
CA GLY A 97 -13.21 3.18 -4.36
C GLY A 97 -13.44 3.41 -5.86
N GLU A 98 -13.02 4.57 -6.39
CA GLU A 98 -13.11 4.90 -7.82
C GLU A 98 -11.71 5.03 -8.43
N ASP A 99 -11.44 4.27 -9.49
CA ASP A 99 -10.17 4.29 -10.24
C ASP A 99 -9.81 5.72 -10.70
N VAL A 100 -8.57 6.13 -10.42
CA VAL A 100 -7.98 7.37 -10.93
C VAL A 100 -6.81 7.05 -11.84
N SER A 101 -6.85 7.56 -13.07
CA SER A 101 -5.78 7.30 -14.04
C SER A 101 -4.83 8.49 -14.18
N GLY A 102 -3.53 8.21 -14.19
CA GLY A 102 -2.48 9.20 -14.47
C GLY A 102 -2.08 10.06 -13.28
N TRP A 103 -2.59 9.78 -12.08
CA TRP A 103 -2.23 10.49 -10.86
C TRP A 103 -1.00 9.89 -10.20
N GLY A 104 -0.12 10.72 -9.67
CA GLY A 104 0.94 10.24 -8.78
C GLY A 104 1.89 9.21 -9.40
N THR A 105 2.11 9.20 -10.72
CA THR A 105 2.96 8.20 -11.40
C THR A 105 4.45 8.24 -11.04
N GLN A 106 4.84 9.12 -10.10
CA GLN A 106 6.20 9.33 -9.62
C GLN A 106 6.28 9.30 -8.10
N SER A 107 5.55 8.40 -7.43
CA SER A 107 5.69 8.23 -5.97
C SER A 107 5.41 9.52 -5.18
N PRO A 108 4.20 10.08 -5.25
CA PRO A 108 3.86 11.33 -4.59
C PRO A 108 4.04 11.19 -3.07
N ASP A 109 4.55 12.26 -2.45
CA ASP A 109 4.48 12.44 -1.01
C ASP A 109 3.05 12.77 -0.55
N ALA A 110 2.80 12.66 0.75
CA ALA A 110 1.47 12.89 1.34
C ALA A 110 0.89 14.27 0.99
N ASP A 111 1.74 15.31 0.93
CA ASP A 111 1.31 16.67 0.58
C ASP A 111 0.95 16.83 -0.90
N THR A 112 1.64 16.12 -1.79
CA THR A 112 1.29 16.05 -3.20
C THR A 112 -0.04 15.34 -3.39
N VAL A 113 -0.32 14.25 -2.66
CA VAL A 113 -1.64 13.59 -2.70
C VAL A 113 -2.74 14.56 -2.26
N ARG A 114 -2.58 15.25 -1.13
CA ARG A 114 -3.54 16.27 -0.66
C ARG A 114 -3.77 17.38 -1.69
N ARG A 115 -2.70 17.81 -2.39
CA ARG A 115 -2.81 18.82 -3.46
C ARG A 115 -3.62 18.27 -4.64
N LEU A 116 -3.34 17.05 -5.09
CA LEU A 116 -4.05 16.42 -6.20
C LEU A 116 -5.55 16.26 -5.90
N LEU A 117 -5.91 15.81 -4.68
CA LEU A 117 -7.31 15.71 -4.26
C LEU A 117 -8.05 17.05 -4.45
N ARG A 118 -7.47 18.14 -3.98
CA ARG A 118 -8.05 19.49 -4.16
C ARG A 118 -8.10 19.94 -5.61
N GLU A 119 -7.04 19.71 -6.39
CA GLU A 119 -6.99 20.09 -7.82
C GLU A 119 -8.06 19.38 -8.65
N HIS A 120 -8.45 18.18 -8.22
CA HIS A 120 -9.47 17.37 -8.86
C HIS A 120 -10.85 17.44 -8.19
N GLY A 121 -11.01 18.30 -7.19
CA GLY A 121 -12.32 18.62 -6.60
C GLY A 121 -12.84 17.62 -5.56
N TYR A 122 -11.96 16.78 -5.00
CA TYR A 122 -12.28 16.00 -3.81
C TYR A 122 -12.19 16.91 -2.58
N ASP A 123 -13.34 17.19 -1.96
CA ASP A 123 -13.47 17.95 -0.71
C ASP A 123 -13.78 16.96 0.43
N CYS A 124 -12.68 16.48 0.97
CA CYS A 124 -12.48 15.77 2.22
C CYS A 124 -11.24 16.44 2.80
#